data_AF-A0A0C2XB64-F1
#
_entry.id   AF-A0A0C2XB64-F1
#
_cell.length_a   1.000
_cell.length_b   1.000
_cell.length_c   1.000
_cell.angle_alpha   90.00
_cell.angle_beta   90.00
_cell.angle_gamma   90.00
#
_symmetry.space_group_name_H-M   'P 1'
#
loop_
_entity.id
_entity.type
_entity.pdbx_description
1 polymer ?
#
loop_
_entity_poly.entity_id
_entity_poly.type
_entity_poly.pdbx_seq_one_letter_code
_entity_poly.pdbx_strand_id
1 'polypeptide(L)'
;MIDDPSLPFTPLPDGFPRRVEGPIVWEGKDWKWVYVLSPTELNEIDDAVRYFKKLGKPMGYISRETFPLPSLSYVLLDLAKELYTGRGFFVIPSTG
;
A
#
# COMPACT_ATOMS: atom_id res chain seq x y z
N MET A 1 -2.21 -5.04 -29.04
CA MET A 1 -3.35 -5.56 -28.26
C MET A 1 -4.59 -5.19 -29.03
N ILE A 2 -5.29 -6.20 -29.54
CA ILE A 2 -6.53 -6.03 -30.29
C ILE A 2 -7.63 -6.20 -29.25
N ASP A 3 -8.37 -5.13 -28.96
CA ASP A 3 -9.60 -5.21 -28.19
C ASP A 3 -10.63 -5.96 -29.05
N ASP A 4 -10.88 -7.23 -28.71
CA ASP A 4 -11.94 -8.02 -29.34
C ASP A 4 -13.30 -7.56 -28.78
N PRO A 5 -14.20 -7.00 -29.61
CA PRO A 5 -15.49 -6.48 -29.18
C PRO A 5 -16.47 -7.58 -28.71
N SER A 6 -16.12 -8.87 -28.84
CA SER A 6 -16.96 -10.00 -28.41
C SER A 6 -16.73 -10.47 -26.96
N LEU A 7 -15.70 -9.94 -26.28
CA LEU A 7 -15.35 -10.29 -24.89
C LEU A 7 -16.51 -10.24 -23.87
N PRO A 8 -17.47 -9.30 -23.90
CA PRO A 8 -18.57 -9.30 -22.94
C PRO A 8 -19.59 -10.45 -23.16
N PHE A 9 -19.50 -11.20 -24.25
CA PHE A 9 -20.44 -12.28 -24.60
C PHE A 9 -19.81 -13.67 -24.66
N THR A 10 -18.51 -13.79 -24.40
CA THR A 10 -17.84 -15.09 -24.35
C THR A 10 -18.14 -15.77 -23.00
N PRO A 11 -18.65 -17.01 -22.98
CA PRO A 11 -18.82 -17.73 -21.72
C PRO A 11 -17.46 -17.93 -21.04
N LEU A 12 -17.43 -17.81 -19.71
CA LEU A 12 -16.23 -18.04 -18.93
C LEU A 12 -15.70 -19.47 -19.18
N PRO A 13 -14.36 -19.68 -19.23
CA PRO A 13 -13.79 -21.01 -19.36
C PRO A 13 -14.25 -21.94 -18.23
N ASP A 14 -14.31 -23.24 -18.50
CA ASP A 14 -14.66 -24.23 -17.49
C ASP A 14 -13.72 -24.13 -16.28
N GLY A 15 -14.30 -24.06 -15.08
CA GLY A 15 -13.58 -23.89 -13.81
C GLY A 15 -13.37 -22.44 -13.37
N PHE A 16 -13.71 -21.43 -14.19
CA PHE A 16 -13.68 -20.04 -13.74
C PHE A 16 -14.92 -19.69 -12.90
N PRO A 17 -14.74 -18.96 -11.79
CA PRO A 17 -15.88 -18.53 -10.98
C PRO A 17 -16.67 -17.44 -11.71
N ARG A 18 -18.00 -17.55 -11.68
CA ARG A 18 -18.91 -16.52 -12.24
C ARG A 18 -18.85 -15.19 -11.47
N ARG A 19 -18.41 -15.23 -10.22
CA ARG A 19 -18.21 -14.07 -9.35
C ARG A 19 -16.98 -14.33 -8.50
N VAL A 20 -16.12 -13.32 -8.37
CA VAL A 20 -15.04 -13.34 -7.39
C VAL A 20 -15.63 -12.86 -6.06
N GLU A 21 -15.33 -13.57 -5.00
CA GLU A 21 -15.69 -13.20 -3.64
C GLU A 21 -14.41 -13.02 -2.82
N GLY A 22 -14.43 -12.06 -1.90
CA GLY A 22 -13.32 -11.85 -0.97
C GLY A 22 -12.97 -10.37 -0.76
N PRO A 23 -12.02 -10.08 0.14
CA PRO A 23 -11.70 -8.73 0.56
C PRO A 23 -11.17 -7.81 -0.56
N ILE A 24 -10.63 -8.38 -1.63
CA ILE A 24 -10.14 -7.66 -2.81
C ILE A 24 -11.27 -7.14 -3.72
N VAL A 25 -12.50 -7.63 -3.52
CA VAL A 25 -13.66 -7.26 -4.34
C VAL A 25 -14.42 -6.13 -3.65
N TRP A 26 -14.22 -4.90 -4.15
CA TRP A 26 -14.82 -3.69 -3.59
C TRP A 26 -15.28 -2.73 -4.71
N GLU A 27 -16.23 -1.86 -4.39
CA GLU A 27 -16.69 -0.78 -5.26
C GLU A 27 -16.23 0.59 -4.72
N GLY A 28 -16.22 1.63 -5.57
CA GLY A 28 -15.76 2.97 -5.15
C GLY A 28 -16.54 3.57 -3.97
N LYS A 29 -17.78 3.12 -3.72
CA LYS A 29 -18.57 3.54 -2.54
C LYS A 29 -18.03 2.99 -1.21
N ASP A 30 -17.21 1.93 -1.26
CA ASP A 30 -16.59 1.31 -0.09
C ASP A 30 -15.30 2.05 0.34
N TRP A 31 -14.91 3.08 -0.42
CA TRP A 31 -13.71 3.90 -0.23
C TRP A 31 -13.63 4.59 1.14
N LYS A 32 -12.84 4.03 2.07
CA LYS A 32 -12.48 4.66 3.35
C LYS A 32 -11.08 4.27 3.88
N TRP A 33 -10.10 4.00 3.02
CA TRP A 33 -8.84 3.35 3.42
C TRP A 33 -7.62 4.28 3.38
N VAL A 34 -7.76 5.39 4.11
CA VAL A 34 -6.72 6.40 4.30
C VAL A 34 -6.11 6.22 5.69
N TYR A 35 -4.80 6.01 5.76
CA TYR A 35 -4.06 6.08 7.01
C TYR A 35 -3.45 7.46 7.15
N VAL A 36 -3.91 8.21 8.15
CA VAL A 36 -3.46 9.57 8.42
C VAL A 36 -2.34 9.51 9.45
N LEU A 37 -1.16 9.99 9.06
CA LEU A 37 -0.01 10.08 9.95
C LEU A 37 -0.30 11.05 11.09
N SER A 38 -0.02 10.61 12.31
CA SER A 38 -0.05 11.46 13.48
C SER A 38 1.12 12.45 13.49
N PRO A 39 1.05 13.55 14.25
CA PRO A 39 2.17 14.47 14.42
C PRO A 39 3.45 13.79 14.93
N THR A 40 3.30 12.75 15.76
CA THR A 40 4.44 11.97 16.28
C THR A 40 5.11 11.16 15.19
N GLU A 41 4.33 10.50 14.34
CA GLU A 41 4.86 9.70 13.22
C GLU A 41 5.50 10.60 12.13
N LEU A 42 4.97 11.82 11.92
CA LEU A 42 5.61 12.81 11.05
C LEU A 42 6.98 13.24 11.60
N ASN A 43 7.07 13.55 12.90
CA ASN A 43 8.34 13.88 13.54
C ASN A 43 9.35 12.73 13.45
N GLU A 44 8.87 11.50 13.60
CA GLU A 44 9.69 10.29 13.45
C GLU A 44 10.25 10.15 12.02
N ILE A 45 9.43 10.40 11.00
CA ILE A 45 9.89 10.42 9.59
C ILE A 45 10.93 11.52 9.38
N ASP A 46 10.71 12.73 9.90
CA ASP A 46 11.65 13.84 9.78
C ASP A 46 13.00 13.52 10.45
N ASP A 47 12.97 12.87 11.61
CA ASP A 47 14.18 12.40 12.30
C ASP A 47 14.92 11.33 11.50
N ALA A 48 14.21 10.35 10.93
CA ALA A 48 14.79 9.32 10.08
C ALA A 48 15.42 9.92 8.81
N VAL A 49 14.75 10.90 8.17
CA VAL A 49 15.29 11.63 7.02
C VAL A 49 16.56 12.39 7.39
N ARG A 50 16.56 13.11 8.53
CA ARG A 50 17.73 13.83 9.02
C ARG A 50 18.88 12.88 9.32
N TYR A 51 18.61 11.74 9.94
CA TYR A 51 19.59 10.70 10.23
C TYR A 51 20.20 10.12 8.95
N PHE A 52 19.37 9.66 8.01
CA PHE A 52 19.84 9.06 6.75
C PHE A 52 20.68 10.04 5.92
N LYS A 53 20.27 11.31 5.84
CA LYS A 53 21.06 12.35 5.15
C LYS A 53 22.45 12.52 5.75
N LYS A 54 22.61 12.44 7.08
CA LYS A 54 23.92 12.52 7.74
C LYS A 54 24.83 11.32 7.42
N LEU A 55 24.27 10.17 7.06
CA LEU A 55 25.05 9.00 6.66
C LEU A 55 25.72 9.16 5.29
N GLY A 56 25.28 10.12 4.47
CA GLY A 56 25.84 10.38 3.13
C GLY A 56 25.73 9.20 2.17
N LYS A 57 24.78 8.27 2.42
CA LYS A 57 24.61 7.05 1.61
C LYS A 57 23.65 7.29 0.44
N PRO A 58 23.82 6.58 -0.69
CA PRO A 58 22.83 6.56 -1.77
C PRO A 58 21.48 6.00 -1.28
N MET A 59 20.39 6.40 -1.93
CA MET A 59 19.01 6.04 -1.55
C MET A 59 18.76 4.52 -1.41
N GLY A 60 19.44 3.70 -2.22
CA GLY A 60 19.33 2.23 -2.15
C GLY A 60 19.82 1.60 -0.85
N TYR A 61 20.45 2.37 0.04
CA TYR A 61 20.87 1.93 1.36
C TYR A 61 19.83 2.19 2.45
N ILE A 62 18.59 2.59 2.11
CA ILE A 62 17.49 2.67 3.09
C ILE A 62 17.20 1.26 3.62
N SER A 63 17.23 1.13 4.94
CA SER A 63 17.03 -0.10 5.70
C SER A 63 16.52 0.26 7.09
N ARG A 64 16.15 -0.73 7.92
CA ARG A 64 15.70 -0.46 9.30
C ARG A 64 16.79 0.18 10.15
N GLU A 65 18.05 -0.10 9.82
CA GLU A 65 19.23 0.40 10.52
C GLU A 65 19.57 1.83 10.08
N THR A 66 19.41 2.14 8.80
CA THR A 66 19.80 3.45 8.22
C THR A 66 18.64 4.45 8.15
N PHE A 67 17.40 3.99 8.28
CA PHE A 67 16.18 4.79 8.29
C PHE A 67 15.23 4.29 9.39
N PRO A 68 15.54 4.58 10.68
CA PRO A 68 14.83 3.99 11.80
C PRO A 68 13.43 4.59 11.95
N LEU A 69 12.43 3.71 12.03
CA LEU A 69 11.03 4.05 12.31
C LEU A 69 10.52 3.20 13.50
N PRO A 70 10.97 3.46 14.74
CA PRO A 70 10.66 2.64 15.90
C PRO A 70 9.16 2.45 16.19
N SER A 71 8.29 3.41 15.90
CA SER A 71 6.83 3.28 16.07
C SER A 71 6.13 2.99 14.74
N LEU A 72 6.42 3.81 13.73
CA LEU A 72 5.72 3.74 12.45
C LEU A 72 5.98 2.42 11.70
N SER A 73 7.12 1.75 11.94
CA SER A 73 7.41 0.46 11.29
C SER A 73 6.38 -0.63 11.59
N TYR A 74 5.81 -0.67 12.80
CA TYR A 74 4.77 -1.64 13.15
C TYR A 74 3.48 -1.39 12.36
N VAL A 75 3.09 -0.11 12.24
CA VAL A 75 1.91 0.27 11.49
C VAL A 75 2.07 -0.03 10.00
N LEU A 76 3.23 0.30 9.42
CA LEU A 76 3.53 -0.02 8.02
C LEU A 76 3.51 -1.52 7.75
N LEU A 77 3.97 -2.35 8.69
CA LEU A 77 3.89 -3.81 8.58
C LEU A 77 2.45 -4.31 8.58
N ASP A 78 1.58 -3.75 9.41
CA ASP A 78 0.17 -4.13 9.46
C ASP A 78 -0.58 -3.67 8.19
N LEU A 79 -0.29 -2.45 7.71
CA LEU A 79 -0.79 -1.97 6.42
C LEU A 79 -0.30 -2.84 5.24
N ALA A 80 0.94 -3.33 5.29
CA ALA A 80 1.46 -4.25 4.29
C ALA A 80 0.75 -5.61 4.30
N LYS A 81 0.38 -6.14 5.48
CA LYS A 81 -0.43 -7.38 5.57
C LYS A 81 -1.79 -7.21 4.92
N GLU A 82 -2.49 -6.11 5.21
CA GLU A 82 -3.77 -5.74 4.57
C GLU A 82 -3.67 -5.66 3.04
N LEU A 83 -2.49 -5.33 2.51
CA LEU A 83 -2.22 -5.31 1.08
C LEU A 83 -2.25 -6.70 0.45
N TYR A 84 -1.73 -7.73 1.13
CA TYR A 84 -1.69 -9.11 0.62
C TYR A 84 -2.96 -9.90 0.90
N THR A 85 -3.61 -9.67 2.05
CA THR A 85 -4.75 -10.50 2.50
C THR A 85 -6.09 -9.76 2.41
N GLY A 86 -6.06 -8.46 2.22
CA GLY A 86 -7.22 -7.58 2.23
C GLY A 86 -7.54 -7.02 0.85
N ARG A 87 -7.64 -5.69 0.79
CA ARG A 87 -8.21 -4.93 -0.34
C ARG A 87 -7.20 -4.64 -1.46
N GLY A 88 -5.92 -4.92 -1.22
CA GLY A 88 -4.85 -4.75 -2.22
C GLY A 88 -4.15 -3.39 -2.23
N PHE A 89 -4.59 -2.40 -1.44
CA PHE A 89 -3.95 -1.09 -1.36
C PHE A 89 -4.35 -0.29 -0.11
N PHE A 90 -3.59 0.76 0.20
CA PHE A 90 -3.93 1.82 1.15
C PHE A 90 -3.36 3.16 0.67
N VAL A 91 -3.87 4.27 1.22
CA VAL A 91 -3.39 5.61 0.89
C VAL A 91 -2.82 6.26 2.14
N ILE A 92 -1.60 6.80 2.02
CA ILE A 92 -1.02 7.74 2.98
C ILE A 92 -0.97 9.10 2.28
N PRO A 93 -1.82 10.06 2.68
CA PRO A 93 -1.80 11.38 2.09
C PRO A 93 -0.53 12.11 2.55
N SER A 94 0.10 12.88 1.65
CA SER A 94 1.06 13.88 2.11
C SER A 94 0.27 14.92 2.89
N THR A 95 0.45 14.99 4.20
CA THR A 95 -0.05 16.10 5.01
C THR A 95 0.50 17.40 4.40
N GLY A 96 -0.41 18.30 4.01
CA GLY A 96 -0.07 19.62 3.45
C GLY A 96 0.31 20.64 4.50
#